data_AF-A0A183HPP4-F1
#
_entry.id   AF-A0A183HPP4-F1
#
_cell.length_a   1.000
_cell.length_b   1.000
_cell.length_c   1.000
_cell.angle_alpha   90.00
_cell.angle_beta   90.00
_cell.angle_gamma   90.00
#
_symmetry.space_group_name_H-M   'P 1'
#
loop_
_entity.id
_entity.type
_entity.pdbx_description
1 polymer ?
#
loop_
_entity_poly.entity_id
_entity_poly.type
_entity_poly.pdbx_seq_one_letter_code
_entity_poly.pdbx_strand_id
1 'polypeptide(L)'
;MIQQKECGSACRLIIDIGLLLMGEYPLRRLRPLNVIYYGYDDPLLSFVNSPFYKYLGDTFNNGEPIIPIKIPQVSNIFQLNGSNDEDYIIETGRKDINLIGTIQNWAGSDLLPSSWWQTEQARMINGTGSSLLIFEIYSLRLLNLSKFAEN
;
A
#
# COMPACT_ATOMS: atom_id res chain seq x y z
N MET A 1 3.96 -16.33 6.60
CA MET A 1 2.63 -16.67 6.06
C MET A 1 1.58 -16.27 7.09
N ILE A 2 0.80 -15.22 6.82
CA ILE A 2 -0.33 -14.86 7.69
C ILE A 2 -1.45 -15.81 7.32
N GLN A 3 -1.77 -16.73 8.21
CA GLN A 3 -2.83 -17.71 8.03
C GLN A 3 -4.17 -16.98 8.20
N GLN A 4 -4.73 -16.45 7.10
CA GLN A 4 -6.07 -15.89 7.10
C GLN A 4 -7.04 -17.02 7.46
N LYS A 5 -7.70 -16.91 8.61
CA LYS A 5 -8.67 -17.89 9.07
C LYS A 5 -9.88 -17.78 8.13
N GLU A 6 -10.12 -18.82 7.32
CA GLU A 6 -11.24 -18.82 6.39
C GLU A 6 -12.57 -18.71 7.16
N CYS A 7 -13.27 -17.60 6.95
CA CYS A 7 -14.61 -17.34 7.48
C CYS A 7 -15.62 -18.22 6.70
N GLY A 8 -16.27 -19.14 7.41
CA GLY A 8 -17.27 -20.06 6.85
C GLY A 8 -18.55 -19.34 6.36
N SER A 9 -19.47 -20.09 5.73
CA SER A 9 -20.66 -19.54 5.07
C SER A 9 -21.55 -18.67 5.97
N ALA A 10 -21.77 -19.09 7.22
CA ALA A 10 -22.54 -18.32 8.20
C ALA A 10 -21.86 -17.01 8.60
N CYS A 11 -20.53 -17.02 8.73
CA CYS A 11 -19.74 -15.83 9.05
C CYS A 11 -19.77 -14.81 7.89
N ARG A 12 -19.69 -15.29 6.63
CA ARG A 12 -19.84 -14.42 5.45
C ARG A 12 -21.22 -13.76 5.40
N LEU A 13 -22.28 -14.52 5.64
CA LEU A 13 -23.65 -14.00 5.64
C LEU A 13 -23.88 -12.94 6.72
N ILE A 14 -23.30 -13.11 7.91
CA ILE A 14 -23.37 -12.11 8.98
C ILE A 14 -22.62 -10.83 8.58
N ILE A 15 -21.43 -10.96 7.98
CA ILE A 15 -20.65 -9.82 7.48
C ILE A 15 -21.42 -9.10 6.37
N ASP A 16 -22.00 -9.83 5.41
CA ASP A 16 -22.75 -9.26 4.29
C ASP A 16 -23.97 -8.46 4.77
N ILE A 17 -24.73 -9.01 5.72
CA ILE A 17 -25.86 -8.30 6.34
C ILE A 17 -25.37 -7.06 7.10
N GLY A 18 -24.26 -7.18 7.84
CA GLY A 18 -23.65 -6.07 8.56
C GLY A 18 -23.25 -4.93 7.62
N LEU A 19 -22.55 -5.24 6.53
CA LEU A 19 -22.15 -4.27 5.51
C LEU A 19 -23.37 -3.57 4.89
N LEU A 20 -24.41 -4.33 4.54
CA LEU A 20 -25.66 -3.77 4.02
C LEU A 20 -26.36 -2.82 5.01
N LEU A 21 -26.46 -3.20 6.28
CA LEU A 21 -27.08 -2.36 7.32
C LEU A 21 -26.29 -1.08 7.58
N MET A 22 -24.97 -1.12 7.40
CA MET A 22 -24.09 0.04 7.52
C MET A 22 -24.10 0.95 6.28
N GLY A 23 -24.85 0.57 5.24
CA GLY A 23 -24.92 1.31 3.98
C GLY A 23 -23.67 1.17 3.12
N GLU A 24 -22.87 0.13 3.34
CA GLU A 24 -21.79 -0.23 2.44
C GLU A 24 -22.38 -0.94 1.22
N TYR A 25 -22.10 -0.38 0.04
CA TYR A 25 -22.52 -0.93 -1.23
C TYR A 25 -21.29 -1.19 -2.10
N PRO A 26 -21.29 -2.26 -2.92
CA PRO A 26 -20.19 -2.52 -3.85
C PRO A 26 -19.89 -1.36 -4.81
N LEU A 27 -20.91 -0.53 -5.09
CA LEU A 27 -20.79 0.67 -5.91
C LEU A 27 -21.22 1.88 -5.09
N ARG A 28 -20.30 2.83 -4.93
CA ARG A 28 -20.52 4.09 -4.22
C ARG A 28 -20.23 5.27 -5.14
N ARG A 29 -21.04 6.32 -5.04
CA ARG A 29 -20.80 7.59 -5.73
C ARG A 29 -20.01 8.51 -4.82
N LEU A 30 -18.75 8.75 -5.18
CA LEU A 30 -17.86 9.67 -4.49
C LEU A 30 -17.41 10.78 -5.44
N ARG A 31 -16.99 11.92 -4.89
CA ARG A 31 -16.36 12.97 -5.68
C ARG A 31 -14.96 12.52 -6.10
N PRO A 32 -14.53 12.70 -7.36
CA PRO A 32 -13.21 12.29 -7.81
C PRO A 32 -12.07 12.81 -6.91
N LEU A 33 -12.17 14.05 -6.43
CA LEU A 33 -11.17 14.66 -5.54
C LEU A 33 -11.05 13.95 -4.18
N ASN A 34 -12.14 13.40 -3.65
CA ASN A 34 -12.11 12.67 -2.38
C ASN A 34 -11.49 11.29 -2.55
N VAL A 35 -11.65 10.68 -3.72
CA VAL A 35 -11.01 9.39 -4.02
C VAL A 35 -9.51 9.55 -4.23
N ILE A 36 -9.08 10.63 -4.89
CA ILE A 36 -7.69 10.80 -5.32
C ILE A 36 -6.83 11.53 -4.27
N TYR A 37 -7.35 12.56 -3.60
CA TYR A 37 -6.52 13.49 -2.82
C TYR A 37 -6.93 13.63 -1.35
N TYR A 38 -8.21 13.79 -1.06
CA TYR A 38 -8.66 14.17 0.28
C TYR A 38 -8.99 12.98 1.18
N GLY A 39 -9.16 11.79 0.61
CA GLY A 39 -9.79 10.67 1.28
C GLY A 39 -11.31 10.88 1.44
N TYR A 40 -11.96 9.84 1.95
CA TYR A 40 -13.36 9.86 2.32
C TYR A 40 -13.56 9.00 3.56
N ASP A 41 -14.56 9.36 4.37
CA ASP A 41 -14.96 8.55 5.51
C ASP A 41 -15.71 7.31 5.03
N ASP A 42 -15.12 6.16 5.31
CA ASP A 42 -15.69 4.85 5.04
C ASP A 42 -16.54 4.40 6.25
N PRO A 43 -17.86 4.13 6.09
CA PRO A 43 -18.74 3.69 7.16
C PRO A 43 -18.22 2.48 7.93
N LEU A 44 -17.65 1.48 7.26
CA LEU A 44 -17.06 0.31 7.92
C LEU A 44 -15.84 0.70 8.76
N LEU A 45 -14.87 1.42 8.18
CA LEU A 45 -13.70 1.89 8.92
C LEU A 45 -14.08 2.82 10.08
N SER A 46 -15.07 3.68 9.87
CA SER A 46 -15.58 4.61 10.88
C SER A 46 -16.24 3.89 12.05
N PHE A 47 -17.03 2.85 11.77
CA PHE A 47 -17.66 2.01 12.78
C PHE A 47 -16.62 1.21 13.58
N VAL A 48 -15.65 0.59 12.90
CA VAL A 48 -14.60 -0.20 13.59
C VAL A 48 -13.74 0.69 14.49
N ASN A 49 -13.51 1.95 14.10
CA ASN A 49 -12.80 2.92 14.93
C ASN A 49 -13.69 3.55 16.02
N SER A 50 -15.00 3.29 16.04
CA SER A 50 -15.94 3.89 16.99
C SER A 50 -15.78 3.32 18.42
N PRO A 51 -16.11 4.11 19.46
CA PRO A 51 -16.14 3.63 20.84
C PRO A 51 -17.08 2.43 21.04
N PHE A 52 -18.16 2.38 20.27
CA PHE A 52 -19.14 1.30 20.35
C PHE A 52 -18.54 -0.05 19.90
N TYR A 53 -17.78 -0.07 18.80
CA TYR A 53 -17.12 -1.30 18.36
C TYR A 53 -16.05 -1.77 19.34
N LYS A 54 -15.29 -0.84 19.93
CA LYS A 54 -14.31 -1.15 21.00
C LYS A 54 -15.00 -1.79 22.21
N TYR A 55 -16.11 -1.21 22.65
CA TYR A 55 -16.93 -1.79 23.73
C TYR A 55 -17.40 -3.21 23.42
N LEU A 56 -17.82 -3.48 22.17
CA LEU A 56 -18.21 -4.84 21.77
C LEU A 56 -17.01 -5.81 21.82
N GLY A 57 -15.83 -5.40 21.36
CA GLY A 57 -14.60 -6.21 21.45
C GLY A 57 -14.22 -6.52 22.90
N ASP A 58 -14.27 -5.53 23.78
CA ASP A 58 -13.97 -5.68 25.21
C ASP A 58 -14.97 -6.62 25.91
N THR A 59 -16.25 -6.54 25.54
CA THR A 59 -17.33 -7.30 26.20
C THR A 59 -17.43 -8.75 25.68
N PHE A 60 -17.27 -8.96 24.38
CA PHE A 60 -17.58 -10.24 23.73
C PHE A 60 -16.35 -11.04 23.29
N ASN A 61 -15.17 -10.43 23.24
CA ASN A 61 -13.96 -11.05 22.69
C ASN A 61 -12.69 -10.75 23.50
N ASN A 62 -12.82 -10.49 24.82
CA ASN A 62 -11.70 -10.22 25.74
C ASN A 62 -10.75 -9.10 25.25
N GLY A 63 -11.26 -8.10 24.53
CA GLY A 63 -10.47 -6.99 23.99
C GLY A 63 -9.85 -7.24 22.62
N GLU A 64 -10.06 -8.42 22.02
CA GLU A 64 -9.63 -8.71 20.66
C GLU A 64 -10.65 -8.20 19.62
N PRO A 65 -10.22 -7.74 18.43
CA PRO A 65 -11.13 -7.30 17.37
C PRO A 65 -12.07 -8.44 16.94
N ILE A 66 -13.38 -8.16 16.94
CA ILE A 66 -14.42 -9.13 16.52
C ILE A 66 -14.26 -9.50 15.04
N ILE A 67 -13.90 -8.51 14.21
CA ILE A 67 -13.60 -8.69 12.80
C ILE A 67 -12.10 -9.00 12.68
N PRO A 68 -11.71 -10.18 12.17
CA PRO A 68 -10.31 -10.62 12.06
C PRO A 68 -9.60 -9.98 10.85
N ILE A 69 -9.86 -8.70 10.59
CA ILE A 69 -9.22 -7.92 9.55
C ILE A 69 -8.35 -6.88 10.25
N LYS A 70 -7.07 -6.81 9.90
CA LYS A 70 -6.18 -5.78 10.39
C LYS A 70 -6.57 -4.44 9.76
N ILE A 71 -7.47 -3.73 10.42
CA ILE A 71 -7.99 -2.45 9.95
C ILE A 71 -7.02 -1.34 10.39
N PRO A 72 -6.51 -0.51 9.46
CA PRO A 72 -5.66 0.60 9.82
C PRO A 72 -6.47 1.62 10.64
N GLN A 73 -5.85 2.24 11.66
CA GLN A 73 -6.52 3.21 12.55
C GLN A 73 -6.80 4.57 11.91
N VAL A 74 -6.65 4.68 10.59
CA VAL A 74 -6.89 5.91 9.85
C VAL A 74 -8.34 5.93 9.38
N SER A 75 -9.06 7.00 9.70
CA SER A 75 -10.44 7.21 9.24
C SER A 75 -10.52 7.56 7.75
N ASN A 76 -9.43 8.11 7.20
CA ASN A 76 -9.30 8.49 5.79
C ASN A 76 -8.20 7.68 5.10
N ILE A 77 -8.55 7.14 3.93
CA ILE A 77 -7.75 6.18 3.17
C ILE A 77 -6.50 6.81 2.53
N PHE A 78 -6.44 8.14 2.41
CA PHE A 78 -5.33 8.86 1.76
C PHE A 78 -5.01 10.18 2.47
N GLN A 79 -3.88 10.23 3.18
CA GLN A 79 -3.29 11.46 3.71
C GLN A 79 -1.91 11.69 3.07
N LEU A 80 -1.89 11.72 1.73
CA LEU A 80 -0.65 11.85 0.95
C LEU A 80 -0.20 13.31 0.77
N ASN A 81 -1.05 14.28 1.10
CA ASN A 81 -0.75 15.68 0.85
C ASN A 81 0.18 16.24 1.94
N GLY A 82 1.38 16.67 1.55
CA GLY A 82 2.39 17.19 2.47
C GLY A 82 3.14 16.11 3.27
N SER A 83 2.93 14.84 2.96
CA SER A 83 3.76 13.73 3.45
C SER A 83 4.92 13.49 2.48
N ASN A 84 6.07 13.08 3.02
CA ASN A 84 7.09 12.43 2.22
C ASN A 84 6.82 10.94 2.20
N ASP A 85 7.14 10.28 1.08
CA ASP A 85 7.15 8.83 0.99
C ASP A 85 8.20 8.28 1.97
N GLU A 86 9.48 8.44 1.63
CA GLU A 86 10.62 8.12 2.48
C GLU A 86 11.85 8.93 2.04
N ASP A 87 12.97 8.80 2.75
CA ASP A 87 14.25 9.39 2.36
C ASP A 87 14.93 8.58 1.25
N TYR A 88 15.42 9.30 0.23
CA TYR A 88 16.15 8.74 -0.91
C TYR A 88 17.59 9.22 -0.93
N ILE A 89 18.54 8.30 -1.17
CA ILE A 89 19.93 8.64 -1.51
C ILE A 89 20.11 8.40 -3.01
N ILE A 90 20.43 9.46 -3.74
CA ILE A 90 20.50 9.46 -5.20
C ILE A 90 21.89 9.89 -5.67
N GLU A 91 22.40 9.21 -6.68
CA GLU A 91 23.67 9.55 -7.31
C GLU A 91 23.57 10.85 -8.11
N THR A 92 24.48 11.79 -7.82
CA THR A 92 24.54 13.11 -8.48
C THR A 92 25.23 13.08 -9.84
N GLY A 93 25.89 11.98 -10.19
CA GLY A 93 26.68 11.86 -11.40
C GLY A 93 28.08 12.51 -11.34
N ARG A 94 28.48 13.07 -10.18
CA ARG A 94 29.79 13.75 -10.02
C ARG A 94 30.99 12.82 -10.27
N LYS A 95 30.88 11.54 -9.88
CA LYS A 95 31.94 10.53 -10.06
C LYS A 95 31.86 9.87 -11.44
N ASP A 96 30.64 9.56 -11.87
CA ASP A 96 30.34 8.98 -13.17
C ASP A 96 28.98 9.49 -13.63
N ILE A 97 28.95 10.19 -14.78
CA ILE A 97 27.74 10.77 -15.33
C ILE A 97 26.69 9.70 -15.70
N ASN A 98 27.12 8.46 -15.97
CA ASN A 98 26.20 7.36 -16.28
C ASN A 98 25.37 6.89 -15.07
N LEU A 99 25.74 7.30 -13.86
CA LEU A 99 25.01 6.95 -12.64
C LEU A 99 24.04 8.05 -12.19
N ILE A 100 23.99 9.20 -12.88
CA ILE A 100 23.14 10.31 -12.46
C ILE A 100 21.67 9.89 -12.30
N GLY A 101 21.07 10.27 -11.18
CA GLY A 101 19.69 9.97 -10.87
C GLY A 101 19.43 8.55 -10.34
N THR A 102 20.45 7.68 -10.26
CA THR A 102 20.30 6.30 -9.78
C THR A 102 20.01 6.30 -8.28
N ILE A 103 18.99 5.55 -7.86
CA ILE A 103 18.63 5.41 -6.45
C ILE A 103 19.55 4.36 -5.82
N GLN A 104 20.33 4.76 -4.82
CA GLN A 104 21.21 3.88 -4.04
C GLN A 104 20.49 3.33 -2.81
N ASN A 105 19.58 4.13 -2.25
CA ASN A 105 18.92 3.81 -1.00
C ASN A 105 17.54 4.46 -0.96
N TRP A 106 16.60 3.72 -0.40
CA TRP A 106 15.24 4.15 -0.09
C TRP A 106 14.91 3.69 1.33
N ALA A 107 14.40 4.60 2.16
CA ALA A 107 14.00 4.30 3.54
C ALA A 107 15.14 3.71 4.41
N GLY A 108 16.38 4.08 4.14
CA GLY A 108 17.56 3.55 4.84
C GLY A 108 18.07 2.19 4.32
N SER A 109 17.45 1.58 3.30
CA SER A 109 17.87 0.29 2.72
C SER A 109 18.12 0.35 1.21
N ASP A 110 19.03 -0.50 0.73
CA ASP A 110 19.33 -0.78 -0.67
C ASP A 110 18.41 -1.85 -1.28
N LEU A 111 17.60 -2.52 -0.45
CA LEU A 111 16.63 -3.54 -0.85
C LEU A 111 15.26 -3.24 -0.26
N LEU A 112 14.22 -3.60 -0.99
CA LEU A 112 12.86 -3.62 -0.45
C LEU A 112 12.73 -4.65 0.69
N PRO A 113 11.78 -4.45 1.62
CA PRO A 113 11.53 -5.38 2.71
C PRO A 113 11.26 -6.82 2.25
N SER A 114 11.83 -7.80 2.95
CA SER A 114 11.59 -9.23 2.70
C SER A 114 10.15 -9.68 2.98
N SER A 115 9.38 -8.85 3.67
CA SER A 115 7.94 -9.05 3.89
C SER A 115 7.10 -8.77 2.65
N TRP A 116 7.61 -7.98 1.69
CA TRP A 116 6.89 -7.58 0.48
C TRP A 116 7.15 -8.56 -0.67
N TRP A 117 8.41 -8.93 -0.87
CA TRP A 117 8.85 -9.84 -1.92
C TRP A 117 9.74 -10.94 -1.34
N GLN A 118 9.64 -12.15 -1.89
CA GLN A 118 10.34 -13.32 -1.33
C GLN A 118 11.80 -13.43 -1.77
N THR A 119 12.10 -13.06 -3.03
CA THR A 119 13.43 -13.20 -3.61
C THR A 119 14.19 -11.89 -3.55
N GLU A 120 15.50 -11.96 -3.37
CA GLU A 120 16.36 -10.78 -3.34
C GLU A 120 16.30 -9.99 -4.65
N GLN A 121 16.25 -10.69 -5.79
CA GLN A 121 16.15 -10.11 -7.12
C GLN A 121 14.91 -9.22 -7.28
N ALA A 122 13.77 -9.63 -6.71
CA ALA A 122 12.54 -8.83 -6.71
C ALA A 122 12.57 -7.67 -5.71
N ARG A 123 13.51 -7.69 -4.77
CA ARG A 123 13.72 -6.62 -3.77
C ARG A 123 14.74 -5.58 -4.22
N MET A 124 15.48 -5.83 -5.28
CA MET A 124 16.47 -4.87 -5.78
C MET A 124 15.79 -3.57 -6.24
N ILE A 125 16.28 -2.44 -5.73
CA ILE A 125 15.90 -1.12 -6.18
C ILE A 125 16.82 -0.76 -7.35
N ASN A 126 16.31 -0.86 -8.58
CA ASN A 126 17.11 -0.66 -9.78
C ASN A 126 16.64 0.56 -10.57
N GLY A 127 17.59 1.36 -11.04
CA GLY A 127 17.35 2.47 -11.97
C GLY A 127 17.26 3.85 -11.31
N THR A 128 16.72 4.80 -12.07
CA THR A 128 16.57 6.19 -11.64
C THR A 128 15.15 6.49 -11.19
N GLY A 129 14.97 7.51 -10.35
CA GLY A 129 13.66 8.13 -10.21
C GLY A 129 13.22 8.65 -11.58
N SER A 130 12.04 8.26 -12.05
CA SER A 130 11.55 8.49 -13.42
C SER A 130 11.55 9.96 -13.90
N SER A 131 11.84 10.91 -13.02
CA SER A 131 12.00 12.34 -13.30
C SER A 131 13.38 12.73 -13.87
N LEU A 132 14.40 11.86 -13.76
CA LEU A 132 15.72 12.07 -14.34
C LEU A 132 16.06 10.92 -15.29
N LEU A 133 15.93 11.20 -16.59
CA LEU A 133 16.51 10.38 -17.65
C LEU A 133 17.86 11.00 -18.03
N ILE A 134 18.86 10.13 -18.20
CA ILE A 134 20.21 10.51 -18.63
C ILE A 134 20.12 11.19 -20.00
N PHE A 135 20.79 12.33 -20.14
CA PHE A 135 20.69 13.27 -21.28
C PHE A 135 21.24 12.76 -22.63
N GLU A 136 21.56 11.46 -22.75
CA GLU A 136 22.13 10.90 -23.97
C GLU A 136 21.62 9.47 -24.22
N ILE A 137 20.31 9.33 -24.41
CA ILE A 137 19.73 8.07 -24.92
C ILE A 137 20.00 8.02 -26.43
N TYR A 138 21.22 7.61 -26.80
CA TYR A 138 21.41 6.95 -28.09
C TYR A 138 20.59 5.66 -28.09
N SER A 139 19.73 5.57 -29.09
CA SER A 139 19.01 4.39 -29.58
C SER A 139 19.47 3.05 -28.97
N LEU A 140 18.53 2.32 -28.34
CA LEU A 140 18.62 0.87 -28.03
C LEU A 140 19.53 0.43 -26.87
N ARG A 141 19.34 0.97 -25.66
CA ARG A 141 19.67 0.21 -24.44
C ARG A 141 18.44 0.07 -23.56
N LEU A 142 17.79 -1.08 -23.76
CA LEU A 142 16.81 -1.75 -22.91
C LEU A 142 16.60 -1.06 -21.55
N LEU A 143 15.63 -0.13 -21.50
CA LEU A 143 14.84 0.06 -20.29
C LEU A 143 14.32 -1.33 -19.91
N ASN A 144 14.64 -1.77 -18.71
CA ASN A 144 14.68 -3.17 -18.25
C ASN A 144 13.31 -3.88 -18.29
N LEU A 145 12.82 -4.18 -19.51
CA LEU A 145 11.52 -4.81 -19.80
C LEU A 145 11.65 -6.13 -20.57
N SER A 146 12.85 -6.69 -20.76
CA SER A 146 13.05 -7.90 -21.58
C SER A 146 13.82 -9.03 -20.88
N LYS A 147 13.46 -9.35 -19.64
CA LYS A 147 13.91 -10.62 -19.00
C LYS A 147 12.80 -11.41 -18.30
N PHE A 148 11.54 -11.19 -18.69
CA PHE A 148 10.40 -12.02 -18.24
C PHE A 148 9.74 -12.85 -19.35
N ALA A 149 10.38 -12.93 -20.52
CA ALA A 149 9.96 -13.83 -21.59
C ALA A 149 11.20 -14.50 -22.16
N GLU A 150 11.66 -15.58 -21.52
CA GLU A 150 12.18 -16.80 -22.15
C GLU A 150 12.80 -17.72 -21.09
N ASN A 151 12.21 -18.93 -21.00
CA ASN A 151 12.51 -20.13 -20.22
C ASN A 151 12.03 -20.19 -18.76
#